data_AF-A0A969WLN2-F1
#
_entry.id   AF-A0A969WLN2-F1
#
_cell.length_a   1.000
_cell.length_b   1.000
_cell.length_c   1.000
_cell.angle_alpha   90.00
_cell.angle_beta   90.00
_cell.angle_gamma   90.00
#
_symmetry.space_group_name_H-M   'P 1'
#
loop_
_entity.id
_entity.type
_entity.pdbx_description
1 polymer ?
#
loop_
_entity_poly.entity_id
_entity_poly.type
_entity_poly.pdbx_seq_one_letter_code
_entity_poly.pdbx_strand_id
1 'polypeptide(L)'
;ALGNSDIHFIKASLNFRNEYPEDFYFNTVFNNFEWKLNREAFSDYKFGVGYENTRWNTDFNLNYTFLDKYLYFDQNALPKINQNLCNVLSASLSQFVSFGVFNWNNEIRTQYFSDKSVYDLPALGVHSSLYIKTKLFDKKLGFQSGVDFSWMTKSKGFAYMPATGVFYRNEYSEYGNFIVLDFHASILIKRFRGFIKLSHFNQAFMKANYFSLLHYPLNPLSFNFGISWEFYD
;
A
#
# COMPACT_ATOMS: atom_id res chain seq x y z
N ALA A 1 -8.36 -25.12 -20.16
CA ALA A 1 -8.85 -24.52 -18.91
C ALA A 1 -8.83 -25.62 -17.84
N LEU A 2 -7.78 -25.70 -17.04
CA LEU A 2 -7.67 -26.70 -15.97
C LEU A 2 -8.40 -26.14 -14.73
N GLY A 3 -9.27 -26.97 -14.14
CA GLY A 3 -10.25 -26.56 -13.16
C GLY A 3 -9.66 -26.21 -11.80
N ASN A 4 -9.98 -25.01 -11.32
CA ASN A 4 -10.14 -24.81 -9.88
C ASN A 4 -11.52 -25.38 -9.52
N SER A 5 -11.54 -26.31 -8.57
CA SER A 5 -12.76 -26.67 -7.84
C SER A 5 -13.38 -25.40 -7.25
N ASP A 6 -14.70 -25.28 -7.28
CA ASP A 6 -15.44 -24.12 -6.76
C ASP A 6 -15.44 -24.12 -5.23
N ILE A 7 -14.30 -23.74 -4.64
CA ILE A 7 -14.12 -23.68 -3.19
C ILE A 7 -14.31 -22.23 -2.75
N HIS A 8 -15.13 -22.09 -1.72
CA HIS A 8 -15.41 -20.84 -1.04
C HIS A 8 -14.82 -20.91 0.37
N PHE A 9 -14.01 -19.93 0.75
CA PHE A 9 -13.53 -19.78 2.12
C PHE A 9 -14.20 -18.58 2.78
N ILE A 10 -14.69 -18.78 3.99
CA ILE A 10 -15.13 -17.71 4.88
C ILE A 10 -14.08 -17.60 5.98
N LYS A 11 -13.54 -16.40 6.15
CA LYS A 11 -12.50 -16.08 7.11
C LYS A 11 -13.09 -15.18 8.19
N ALA A 12 -12.77 -15.44 9.44
CA ALA A 12 -13.08 -14.56 10.56
C ALA A 12 -11.84 -14.43 11.42
N SER A 13 -11.58 -13.22 11.93
CA SER A 13 -10.43 -12.94 12.78
C SER A 13 -10.79 -11.95 13.87
N LEU A 14 -10.24 -12.18 15.05
CA LEU A 14 -10.28 -11.30 16.20
C LEU A 14 -8.84 -11.12 16.66
N ASN A 15 -8.39 -9.88 16.73
CA ASN A 15 -7.08 -9.54 17.25
C ASN A 15 -7.25 -8.47 18.32
N PHE A 16 -6.56 -8.68 19.43
CA PHE A 16 -6.43 -7.71 20.50
C PHE A 16 -4.94 -7.49 20.73
N ARG A 17 -4.54 -6.24 20.82
CA ARG A 17 -3.22 -5.88 21.27
C ARG A 17 -3.33 -4.73 22.26
N ASN A 18 -2.50 -4.83 23.29
CA ASN A 18 -2.36 -3.83 24.33
C ASN A 18 -0.88 -3.75 24.68
N GLU A 19 -0.26 -2.65 24.29
CA GLU A 19 1.18 -2.50 24.29
C GLU A 19 1.57 -1.10 24.77
N TYR A 20 2.74 -1.02 25.39
CA TYR A 20 3.39 0.26 25.65
C TYR A 20 4.30 0.57 24.47
N PRO A 21 4.14 1.74 23.82
CA PRO A 21 5.09 2.22 22.84
C PRO A 21 6.50 2.31 23.43
N GLU A 22 7.49 2.33 22.55
CA GLU A 22 8.88 2.55 22.95
C GLU A 22 9.05 3.86 23.73
N ASP A 23 10.00 3.87 24.66
CA ASP A 23 10.28 5.02 25.52
C ASP A 23 10.58 6.31 24.74
N PHE A 24 11.12 6.16 23.53
CA PHE A 24 11.33 7.24 22.57
C PHE A 24 10.09 8.14 22.41
N TYR A 25 8.88 7.57 22.36
CA TYR A 25 7.65 8.32 22.15
C TYR A 25 7.17 9.08 23.40
N PHE A 26 7.63 8.69 24.59
CA PHE A 26 7.19 9.30 25.85
C PHE A 26 8.21 10.25 26.43
N ASN A 27 9.51 9.97 26.31
CA ASN A 27 10.54 10.75 26.96
C ASN A 27 11.81 10.82 26.11
N THR A 28 11.96 11.91 25.37
CA THR A 28 13.14 12.14 24.53
C THR A 28 13.56 13.60 24.53
N VAL A 29 14.87 13.82 24.46
CA VAL A 29 15.50 15.13 24.29
C VAL A 29 16.44 15.07 23.08
N PHE A 30 16.21 15.97 22.13
CA PHE A 30 17.05 16.28 20.96
C PHE A 30 17.39 17.77 20.98
N ASN A 31 18.31 18.21 20.10
CA ASN A 31 18.75 19.60 20.03
C ASN A 31 17.61 20.64 20.02
N ASN A 32 16.55 20.41 19.22
CA ASN A 32 15.42 21.33 19.09
C ASN A 32 14.07 20.70 19.51
N PHE A 33 14.07 19.50 20.08
CA PHE A 33 12.86 18.81 20.46
C PHE A 33 12.99 18.21 21.85
N GLU A 34 12.01 18.45 22.70
CA GLU A 34 11.91 17.81 24.00
C GLU A 34 10.44 17.45 24.24
N TRP A 35 10.21 16.24 24.70
CA TRP A 35 8.89 15.84 25.15
C TRP A 35 8.98 14.88 26.33
N LYS A 36 8.03 15.04 27.25
CA LYS A 36 7.83 14.18 28.41
C LYS A 36 6.34 13.96 28.62
N LEU A 37 5.86 12.80 28.22
CA LEU A 37 4.48 12.34 28.39
C LEU A 37 4.42 11.25 29.46
N ASN A 38 3.24 11.12 30.08
CA ASN A 38 2.96 9.97 30.92
C ASN A 38 2.86 8.72 30.06
N ARG A 39 3.46 7.62 30.52
CA ARG A 39 3.33 6.33 29.83
C ARG A 39 1.90 5.84 29.95
N GLU A 40 1.29 5.58 28.81
CA GLU A 40 -0.01 4.94 28.70
C GLU A 40 0.09 3.80 27.69
N ALA A 41 -0.60 2.70 27.97
CA ALA A 41 -0.70 1.62 27.01
C ALA A 41 -1.73 1.97 25.94
N PHE A 42 -1.39 1.77 24.67
CA PHE A 42 -2.38 1.82 23.59
C PHE A 42 -3.04 0.46 23.48
N SER A 43 -4.33 0.45 23.13
CA SER A 43 -5.07 -0.77 22.87
C SER A 43 -5.75 -0.72 21.51
N ASP A 44 -5.68 -1.81 20.76
CA ASP A 44 -6.43 -1.98 19.53
C ASP A 44 -7.20 -3.31 19.51
N TYR A 45 -8.47 -3.22 19.11
CA TYR A 45 -9.37 -4.35 18.95
C TYR A 45 -9.79 -4.43 17.49
N LYS A 46 -9.32 -5.44 16.77
CA LYS A 46 -9.60 -5.64 15.36
C LYS A 46 -10.49 -6.86 15.14
N PHE A 47 -11.63 -6.61 14.53
CA PHE A 47 -12.52 -7.62 13.99
C PHE A 47 -12.38 -7.64 12.47
N GLY A 48 -12.16 -8.81 11.89
CA GLY A 48 -12.04 -8.98 10.45
C GLY A 48 -12.89 -10.12 9.94
N VAL A 49 -13.59 -9.92 8.84
CA VAL A 49 -14.28 -10.96 8.08
C VAL A 49 -13.77 -10.95 6.65
N GLY A 50 -13.68 -12.12 6.04
CA GLY A 50 -13.21 -12.26 4.67
C GLY A 50 -13.95 -13.36 3.93
N TYR A 51 -13.98 -13.24 2.62
CA TYR A 51 -14.55 -14.21 1.70
C TYR A 51 -13.61 -14.38 0.51
N GLU A 52 -13.28 -15.63 0.22
CA GLU A 52 -12.45 -15.99 -0.92
C GLU A 52 -13.18 -16.98 -1.81
N ASN A 53 -13.20 -16.72 -3.11
CA ASN A 53 -13.71 -17.63 -4.12
C ASN A 53 -12.57 -18.04 -5.07
N THR A 54 -12.23 -19.33 -5.06
CA THR A 54 -11.14 -19.90 -5.86
C THR A 54 -11.47 -20.08 -7.34
N ARG A 55 -12.75 -20.17 -7.71
CA ARG A 55 -13.15 -20.28 -9.13
C ARG A 55 -13.00 -18.96 -9.86
N TRP A 56 -13.39 -17.87 -9.21
CA TRP A 56 -13.33 -16.52 -9.76
C TRP A 56 -12.05 -15.78 -9.34
N ASN A 57 -11.22 -16.35 -8.46
CA ASN A 57 -10.04 -15.71 -7.86
C ASN A 57 -10.38 -14.32 -7.29
N THR A 58 -11.45 -14.29 -6.50
CA THR A 58 -11.94 -13.10 -5.81
C THR A 58 -11.61 -13.25 -4.33
N ASP A 59 -10.96 -12.27 -3.73
CA ASP A 59 -10.73 -12.19 -2.29
C ASP A 59 -11.25 -10.84 -1.78
N PHE A 60 -12.17 -10.90 -0.82
CA PHE A 60 -12.77 -9.75 -0.17
C PHE A 60 -12.46 -9.80 1.32
N ASN A 61 -12.06 -8.67 1.90
CA ASN A 61 -11.90 -8.54 3.34
C ASN A 61 -12.56 -7.25 3.83
N LEU A 62 -13.15 -7.32 5.01
CA LEU A 62 -13.70 -6.19 5.76
C LEU A 62 -13.13 -6.24 7.17
N ASN A 63 -12.52 -5.15 7.62
CA ASN A 63 -11.96 -5.03 8.96
C ASN A 63 -12.53 -3.80 9.66
N TYR A 64 -12.86 -3.98 10.92
CA TYR A 64 -13.21 -2.93 11.85
C TYR A 64 -12.19 -2.92 12.98
N THR A 65 -11.58 -1.78 13.27
CA THR A 65 -10.60 -1.63 14.34
C THR A 65 -11.02 -0.52 15.28
N PHE A 66 -11.20 -0.84 16.56
CA PHE A 66 -11.27 0.13 17.65
C PHE A 66 -9.86 0.45 18.11
N LEU A 67 -9.56 1.73 18.29
CA LEU A 67 -8.30 2.25 18.79
C LEU A 67 -8.57 3.09 20.03
N ASP A 68 -7.88 2.75 21.12
CA ASP A 68 -7.90 3.49 22.37
C ASP A 68 -6.49 4.02 22.70
N LYS A 69 -6.43 5.26 23.17
CA LYS A 69 -5.19 5.95 23.59
C LYS A 69 -4.07 5.92 22.56
N TYR A 70 -4.45 6.15 21.30
CA TYR A 70 -3.49 6.05 20.20
C TYR A 70 -2.51 7.24 20.19
N LEU A 71 -1.21 6.95 20.10
CA LEU A 71 -0.15 7.95 20.03
C LEU A 71 0.08 8.42 18.59
N TYR A 72 0.14 9.73 18.39
CA TYR A 72 0.42 10.35 17.09
C TYR A 72 1.30 11.59 17.26
N PHE A 73 1.92 12.07 16.19
CA PHE A 73 2.65 13.34 16.19
C PHE A 73 1.79 14.44 15.55
N ASP A 74 1.65 15.55 16.26
CA ASP A 74 0.87 16.69 15.80
C ASP A 74 1.61 17.52 14.73
N GLN A 75 1.01 18.62 14.29
CA GLN A 75 1.57 19.50 13.27
C GLN A 75 2.95 20.11 13.60
N ASN A 76 3.35 20.11 14.88
CA ASN A 76 4.65 20.59 15.34
C ASN A 76 5.66 19.43 15.47
N ALA A 77 5.32 18.23 15.00
CA ALA A 77 6.06 17.00 15.21
C ALA A 77 6.31 16.69 16.70
N LEU A 78 5.32 17.01 17.57
CA LEU A 78 5.34 16.62 18.98
C LEU A 78 4.38 15.46 19.24
N PRO A 79 4.78 14.46 20.04
CA PRO A 79 3.92 13.33 20.34
C PRO A 79 2.73 13.75 21.23
N LYS A 80 1.56 13.22 20.89
CA LYS A 80 0.30 13.39 21.61
C LYS A 80 -0.42 12.06 21.71
N ILE A 81 -1.09 11.83 22.83
CA ILE A 81 -1.97 10.69 23.04
C ILE A 81 -3.39 11.15 22.74
N ASN A 82 -4.06 10.50 21.77
CA ASN A 82 -5.46 10.76 21.54
C ASN A 82 -6.29 10.05 22.61
N GLN A 83 -6.97 10.84 23.45
CA GLN A 83 -7.86 10.32 24.50
C GLN A 83 -9.27 9.98 23.94
N ASN A 84 -9.54 10.32 22.67
CA ASN A 84 -10.80 9.96 22.01
C ASN A 84 -10.73 8.54 21.45
N LEU A 85 -11.84 7.80 21.60
CA LEU A 85 -12.03 6.51 20.96
C LEU A 85 -12.10 6.70 19.43
N CYS A 86 -11.20 6.02 18.72
CA CYS A 86 -11.12 6.08 17.27
C CYS A 86 -11.49 4.74 16.64
N ASN A 87 -12.14 4.80 15.48
CA ASN A 87 -12.54 3.62 14.73
C ASN A 87 -11.99 3.69 13.32
N VAL A 88 -11.49 2.56 12.84
CA VAL A 88 -11.01 2.35 11.47
C VAL A 88 -11.86 1.30 10.82
N LEU A 89 -12.60 1.67 9.78
CA LEU A 89 -13.26 0.73 8.90
C LEU A 89 -12.40 0.60 7.64
N SER A 90 -12.03 -0.61 7.25
CA SER A 90 -11.30 -0.85 6.00
C SER A 90 -11.90 -2.03 5.25
N ALA A 91 -11.95 -1.92 3.93
CA ALA A 91 -12.34 -3.00 3.06
C ALA A 91 -11.36 -3.13 1.89
N SER A 92 -11.12 -4.36 1.46
CA SER A 92 -10.29 -4.66 0.30
C SER A 92 -10.98 -5.67 -0.60
N LEU A 93 -10.89 -5.47 -1.90
CA LEU A 93 -11.34 -6.41 -2.91
C LEU A 93 -10.19 -6.65 -3.88
N SER A 94 -9.75 -7.90 -3.97
CA SER A 94 -8.81 -8.39 -4.97
C SER A 94 -9.54 -9.28 -5.96
N GLN A 95 -9.32 -9.04 -7.25
CA GLN A 95 -9.97 -9.78 -8.33
C GLN A 95 -8.95 -10.08 -9.41
N PHE A 96 -8.70 -11.37 -9.63
CA PHE A 96 -7.83 -11.83 -10.72
C PHE A 96 -8.64 -12.54 -11.80
N VAL A 97 -8.56 -12.03 -13.03
CA VAL A 97 -9.23 -12.61 -14.20
C VAL A 97 -8.17 -13.05 -15.19
N SER A 98 -8.25 -14.31 -15.64
CA SER A 98 -7.37 -14.85 -16.67
C SER A 98 -8.18 -15.40 -17.83
N PHE A 99 -7.93 -14.89 -19.03
CA PHE A 99 -8.56 -15.33 -20.26
C PHE A 99 -7.50 -15.56 -21.35
N GLY A 100 -7.17 -16.83 -21.60
CA GLY A 100 -6.12 -17.21 -22.55
C GLY A 100 -4.76 -16.68 -22.11
N VAL A 101 -4.17 -15.80 -22.93
CA VAL A 101 -2.90 -15.13 -22.62
C VAL A 101 -3.09 -13.85 -21.79
N PHE A 102 -4.30 -13.32 -21.71
CA PHE A 102 -4.60 -12.09 -20.99
C PHE A 102 -4.84 -12.38 -19.51
N ASN A 103 -4.25 -11.55 -18.67
CA ASN A 103 -4.37 -11.61 -17.22
C ASN A 103 -4.63 -10.21 -16.72
N TRP A 104 -5.63 -10.08 -15.86
CA TRP A 104 -6.05 -8.80 -15.31
C TRP A 104 -6.20 -8.94 -13.80
N ASN A 105 -5.30 -8.31 -13.06
CA ASN A 105 -5.30 -8.28 -11.62
C ASN A 105 -5.80 -6.93 -11.14
N ASN A 106 -6.79 -6.91 -10.26
CA ASN A 106 -7.38 -5.68 -9.74
C ASN A 106 -7.39 -5.74 -8.23
N GLU A 107 -7.06 -4.61 -7.61
CA GLU A 107 -7.08 -4.45 -6.18
C GLU A 107 -7.70 -3.09 -5.85
N ILE A 108 -8.75 -3.11 -5.06
CA ILE A 108 -9.45 -1.92 -4.58
C ILE A 108 -9.38 -1.95 -3.06
N ARG A 109 -8.93 -0.86 -2.46
CA ARG A 109 -8.87 -0.70 -1.01
C ARG A 109 -9.59 0.58 -0.62
N THR A 110 -10.49 0.49 0.35
CA THR A 110 -11.16 1.63 0.94
C THR A 110 -10.94 1.63 2.44
N GLN A 111 -10.84 2.82 3.02
CA GLN A 111 -10.72 2.98 4.46
C GLN A 111 -11.37 4.27 4.93
N TYR A 112 -11.87 4.24 6.14
CA TYR A 112 -12.45 5.36 6.84
C TYR A 112 -11.87 5.40 8.25
N PHE A 113 -11.32 6.55 8.62
CA PHE A 113 -10.83 6.84 9.96
C PHE A 113 -11.77 7.85 10.61
N SER A 114 -12.29 7.54 11.80
CA SER A 114 -13.33 8.37 12.44
C SER A 114 -12.82 9.74 12.88
N ASP A 115 -11.54 9.85 13.24
CA ASP A 115 -10.96 11.10 13.76
C ASP A 115 -9.98 11.73 12.75
N LYS A 116 -10.53 12.48 11.80
CA LYS A 116 -9.73 13.18 10.79
C LYS A 116 -8.77 14.24 11.36
N SER A 117 -8.89 14.58 12.65
CA SER A 117 -7.93 15.46 13.33
C SER A 117 -6.63 14.75 13.73
N VAL A 118 -6.60 13.42 13.72
CA VAL A 118 -5.37 12.66 13.96
C VAL A 118 -4.77 12.21 12.63
N TYR A 119 -5.55 11.48 11.82
CA TYR A 119 -5.09 10.99 10.51
C TYR A 119 -6.08 11.33 9.41
N ASP A 120 -5.54 11.93 8.35
CA ASP A 120 -6.18 11.97 7.05
C ASP A 120 -5.51 10.91 6.19
N LEU A 121 -6.28 9.88 5.83
CA LEU A 121 -5.84 8.77 5.01
C LEU A 121 -6.61 8.78 3.69
N PRO A 122 -6.02 8.35 2.55
CA PRO A 122 -6.75 8.17 1.32
C PRO A 122 -7.95 7.25 1.54
N ALA A 123 -9.14 7.73 1.20
CA ALA A 123 -10.39 6.99 1.38
C ALA A 123 -10.51 5.82 0.40
N LEU A 124 -9.94 5.94 -0.79
CA LEU A 124 -9.97 4.90 -1.82
C LEU A 124 -8.62 4.84 -2.56
N GLY A 125 -8.10 3.62 -2.70
CA GLY A 125 -6.95 3.28 -3.52
C GLY A 125 -7.34 2.18 -4.51
N VAL A 126 -6.85 2.30 -5.74
CA VAL A 126 -7.08 1.35 -6.81
C VAL A 126 -5.74 1.02 -7.46
N HIS A 127 -5.47 -0.27 -7.58
CA HIS A 127 -4.37 -0.81 -8.36
C HIS A 127 -4.94 -1.80 -9.39
N SER A 128 -4.49 -1.70 -10.63
CA SER A 128 -4.94 -2.58 -11.71
C SER A 128 -3.77 -2.91 -12.62
N SER A 129 -3.51 -4.19 -12.85
CA SER A 129 -2.41 -4.71 -13.65
C SER A 129 -2.98 -5.55 -14.78
N LEU A 130 -2.88 -5.06 -16.01
CA LEU A 130 -3.28 -5.80 -17.21
C LEU A 130 -2.04 -6.24 -17.97
N TYR A 131 -1.87 -7.55 -18.14
CA TYR A 131 -0.70 -8.10 -18.80
C TYR A 131 -1.03 -9.32 -19.64
N ILE A 132 -0.20 -9.53 -20.66
CA ILE A 132 -0.16 -10.73 -21.47
C ILE A 132 0.91 -11.63 -20.86
N LYS A 133 0.59 -12.92 -20.69
CA LYS A 133 1.53 -13.97 -20.29
C LYS A 133 1.40 -15.13 -21.27
N THR A 134 2.47 -15.42 -22.00
CA THR A 134 2.49 -16.46 -23.02
C THR A 134 3.85 -17.14 -23.09
N LYS A 135 3.97 -18.17 -23.93
CA LYS A 135 5.25 -18.76 -24.29
C LYS A 135 5.51 -18.58 -25.78
N LEU A 136 6.68 -18.10 -26.13
CA LEU A 136 7.16 -17.86 -27.50
C LEU A 136 8.27 -18.88 -27.86
N PHE A 137 8.67 -18.93 -29.13
CA PHE A 137 9.75 -19.79 -29.66
C PHE A 137 9.61 -21.27 -29.24
N ASP A 138 8.60 -21.96 -29.77
CA ASP A 138 8.29 -23.37 -29.43
C ASP A 138 8.16 -23.62 -27.92
N LYS A 139 7.57 -22.66 -27.22
CA LYS A 139 7.36 -22.68 -25.76
C LYS A 139 8.65 -22.62 -24.91
N LYS A 140 9.79 -22.29 -25.50
CA LYS A 140 11.10 -22.20 -24.81
C LYS A 140 11.32 -20.87 -24.08
N LEU A 141 10.61 -19.83 -24.48
CA LEU A 141 10.68 -18.51 -23.87
C LEU A 141 9.35 -18.16 -23.22
N GLY A 142 9.30 -18.08 -21.89
CA GLY A 142 8.19 -17.45 -21.19
C GLY A 142 8.28 -15.93 -21.39
N PHE A 143 7.20 -15.31 -21.86
CA PHE A 143 7.10 -13.88 -22.06
C PHE A 143 5.94 -13.33 -21.25
N GLN A 144 6.17 -12.24 -20.53
CA GLN A 144 5.13 -11.46 -19.88
C GLN A 144 5.34 -9.98 -20.16
N SER A 145 4.30 -9.27 -20.56
CA SER A 145 4.34 -7.81 -20.69
C SER A 145 2.98 -7.20 -20.42
N GLY A 146 2.97 -6.03 -19.77
CA GLY A 146 1.74 -5.40 -19.34
C GLY A 146 1.94 -3.96 -18.87
N VAL A 147 0.84 -3.39 -18.40
CA VAL A 147 0.78 -2.06 -17.82
C VAL A 147 0.08 -2.15 -16.47
N ASP A 148 0.69 -1.52 -15.48
CA ASP A 148 0.14 -1.33 -14.16
C ASP A 148 -0.40 0.09 -14.04
N PHE A 149 -1.57 0.21 -13.42
CA PHE A 149 -2.27 1.44 -13.10
C PHE A 149 -2.38 1.54 -11.58
N SER A 150 -2.03 2.70 -11.03
CA SER A 150 -2.26 3.00 -9.62
C SER A 150 -2.87 4.39 -9.46
N TRP A 151 -3.88 4.49 -8.60
CA TRP A 151 -4.54 5.75 -8.27
C TRP A 151 -5.06 5.70 -6.83
N MET A 152 -5.10 6.85 -6.17
CA MET A 152 -5.74 7.00 -4.87
C MET A 152 -6.40 8.37 -4.74
N THR A 153 -7.43 8.48 -3.90
CA THR A 153 -8.06 9.76 -3.55
C THR A 153 -7.09 10.70 -2.87
N LYS A 154 -7.38 12.01 -2.93
CA LYS A 154 -6.59 13.01 -2.20
C LYS A 154 -6.69 12.79 -0.70
N SER A 155 -5.60 13.11 -0.01
CA SER A 155 -5.52 13.16 1.44
C SER A 155 -4.36 14.07 1.85
N LYS A 156 -4.36 14.60 3.08
CA LYS A 156 -3.24 15.38 3.61
C LYS A 156 -2.03 14.52 4.00
N GLY A 157 -2.28 13.29 4.45
CA GLY A 157 -1.25 12.32 4.84
C GLY A 157 -0.27 12.86 5.87
N PHE A 158 0.99 12.48 5.69
CA PHE A 158 2.06 12.78 6.63
C PHE A 158 3.10 13.73 6.06
N ALA A 159 3.72 14.49 6.94
CA ALA A 159 4.99 15.13 6.72
C ALA A 159 6.08 14.36 7.49
N TYR A 160 7.32 14.44 7.03
CA TYR A 160 8.45 13.80 7.69
C TYR A 160 9.29 14.85 8.41
N MET A 161 9.65 14.59 9.68
CA MET A 161 10.54 15.43 10.47
C MET A 161 11.94 14.82 10.50
N PRO A 162 12.92 15.32 9.72
CA PRO A 162 14.23 14.70 9.62
C PRO A 162 15.02 14.72 10.93
N ALA A 163 14.80 15.72 11.79
CA ALA A 163 15.52 15.89 13.04
C ALA A 163 15.23 14.76 14.06
N THR A 164 14.00 14.26 14.07
CA THR A 164 13.54 13.21 15.00
C THR A 164 13.24 11.88 14.29
N GLY A 165 13.22 11.87 12.96
CA GLY A 165 12.94 10.69 12.14
C GLY A 165 11.48 10.26 12.13
N VAL A 166 10.55 11.09 12.62
CA VAL A 166 9.13 10.73 12.78
C VAL A 166 8.27 11.29 11.64
N PHE A 167 7.19 10.58 11.34
CA PHE A 167 6.10 11.11 10.53
C PHE A 167 5.11 11.83 11.44
N TYR A 168 4.66 12.99 11.00
CA TYR A 168 3.76 13.84 11.76
C TYR A 168 2.63 14.37 10.88
N ARG A 169 1.56 14.84 11.53
CA ARG A 169 0.35 15.30 10.84
C ARG A 169 0.67 16.50 9.93
N ASN A 170 0.27 16.39 8.67
CA ASN A 170 0.35 17.48 7.70
C ASN A 170 -0.99 18.23 7.61
N GLU A 171 -0.95 19.57 7.63
CA GLU A 171 -2.12 20.40 7.37
C GLU A 171 -2.03 21.23 6.08
N TYR A 172 -0.84 21.32 5.47
CA TYR A 172 -0.50 22.32 4.46
C TYR A 172 -0.71 21.86 3.02
N SER A 173 -0.57 20.56 2.74
CA SER A 173 -0.67 20.02 1.38
C SER A 173 -1.47 18.74 1.31
N GLU A 174 -2.26 18.60 0.26
CA GLU A 174 -2.83 17.31 -0.13
C GLU A 174 -1.92 16.62 -1.14
N TYR A 175 -1.87 15.29 -1.08
CA TYR A 175 -1.25 14.44 -2.08
C TYR A 175 -2.28 13.41 -2.58
N GLY A 176 -1.97 12.75 -3.69
CA GLY A 176 -2.88 11.81 -4.35
C GLY A 176 -3.69 12.44 -5.48
N ASN A 177 -4.72 11.72 -5.93
CA ASN A 177 -5.51 12.01 -7.12
C ASN A 177 -4.69 12.25 -8.39
N PHE A 178 -3.64 11.48 -8.54
CA PHE A 178 -2.88 11.36 -9.77
C PHE A 178 -2.83 9.90 -10.17
N ILE A 179 -2.74 9.68 -11.48
CA ILE A 179 -2.61 8.35 -12.06
C ILE A 179 -1.11 8.08 -12.20
N VAL A 180 -0.69 6.87 -11.83
CA VAL A 180 0.64 6.35 -12.15
C VAL A 180 0.47 5.15 -13.05
N LEU A 181 1.12 5.20 -14.22
CA LEU A 181 1.21 4.09 -15.15
C LEU A 181 2.64 3.57 -15.20
N ASP A 182 2.81 2.27 -15.01
CA ASP A 182 4.08 1.57 -15.19
C ASP A 182 3.94 0.57 -16.34
N PHE A 183 4.87 0.57 -17.28
CA PHE A 183 4.99 -0.50 -18.27
C PHE A 183 6.02 -1.52 -17.79
N HIS A 184 5.74 -2.80 -17.96
CA HIS A 184 6.70 -3.86 -17.64
C HIS A 184 6.75 -4.92 -18.72
N ALA A 185 7.93 -5.51 -18.90
CA ALA A 185 8.12 -6.70 -19.72
C ALA A 185 9.20 -7.59 -19.10
N SER A 186 9.00 -8.90 -19.19
CA SER A 186 9.92 -9.89 -18.66
C SER A 186 9.97 -11.13 -19.55
N ILE A 187 11.13 -11.77 -19.52
CA ILE A 187 11.39 -13.02 -20.21
C ILE A 187 11.98 -14.04 -19.24
N LEU A 188 11.63 -15.30 -19.46
CA LEU A 188 12.18 -16.46 -18.77
C LEU A 188 12.59 -17.49 -19.81
N ILE A 189 13.88 -17.81 -19.87
CA ILE A 189 14.44 -18.83 -20.76
C ILE A 189 15.26 -19.80 -19.91
N LYS A 190 14.72 -20.99 -19.65
CA LYS A 190 15.34 -21.97 -18.72
C LYS A 190 15.68 -21.31 -17.36
N ARG A 191 16.98 -21.07 -17.11
CA ARG A 191 17.55 -20.49 -15.88
C ARG A 191 17.79 -18.97 -15.97
N PHE A 192 17.59 -18.38 -17.16
CA PHE A 192 17.77 -16.95 -17.40
C PHE A 192 16.44 -16.21 -17.23
N ARG A 193 16.45 -15.15 -16.43
CA ARG A 193 15.36 -14.20 -16.27
C ARG A 193 15.86 -12.80 -16.61
N GLY A 194 15.12 -12.10 -17.46
CA GLY A 194 15.37 -10.69 -17.75
C GLY A 194 14.08 -9.91 -17.59
N PHE A 195 14.17 -8.68 -17.09
CA PHE A 195 13.03 -7.77 -17.06
C PHE A 195 13.45 -6.35 -17.39
N ILE A 196 12.47 -5.60 -17.90
CA ILE A 196 12.50 -4.14 -18.02
C ILE A 196 11.21 -3.59 -17.42
N LYS A 197 11.29 -2.39 -16.84
CA LYS A 197 10.17 -1.64 -16.31
C LYS A 197 10.37 -0.17 -16.60
N LEU A 198 9.39 0.46 -17.25
CA LEU A 198 9.32 1.90 -17.43
C LEU A 198 8.30 2.44 -16.44
N SER A 199 8.79 2.91 -15.30
CA SER A 199 7.96 3.39 -14.20
C SER A 199 7.50 4.82 -14.46
N HIS A 200 6.25 5.12 -14.08
CA HIS A 200 5.64 6.44 -14.17
C HIS A 200 5.72 7.06 -15.57
N PHE A 201 5.55 6.25 -16.62
CA PHE A 201 5.75 6.68 -18.02
C PHE A 201 4.76 7.75 -18.46
N ASN A 202 3.61 7.85 -17.80
CA ASN A 202 2.64 8.91 -18.03
C ASN A 202 3.10 10.30 -17.58
N GLN A 203 4.16 10.41 -16.77
CA GLN A 203 4.77 11.71 -16.48
C GLN A 203 5.27 12.41 -17.76
N ALA A 204 5.64 11.67 -18.80
CA ALA A 204 6.09 12.24 -20.07
C ALA A 204 4.99 13.03 -20.80
N PHE A 205 3.71 12.80 -20.48
CA PHE A 205 2.58 13.41 -21.18
C PHE A 205 1.44 13.91 -20.27
N MET A 206 1.59 13.84 -18.95
CA MET A 206 0.65 14.38 -17.96
C MET A 206 1.34 15.43 -17.07
N LYS A 207 0.57 16.40 -16.53
CA LYS A 207 1.13 17.51 -15.73
C LYS A 207 1.82 17.01 -14.46
N ALA A 208 3.02 17.53 -14.24
CA ALA A 208 3.87 17.23 -13.08
C ALA A 208 3.38 17.95 -11.82
N ASN A 209 2.66 17.24 -10.95
CA ASN A 209 2.45 17.60 -9.54
C ASN A 209 2.34 16.30 -8.72
N TYR A 210 3.44 15.54 -8.70
CA TYR A 210 3.49 14.22 -8.08
C TYR A 210 4.33 14.27 -6.82
N PHE A 211 3.67 14.40 -5.67
CA PHE A 211 4.29 14.27 -4.35
C PHE A 211 3.73 13.02 -3.67
N SER A 212 4.61 12.24 -3.03
CA SER A 212 4.22 11.10 -2.19
C SER A 212 3.93 11.55 -0.76
N LEU A 213 4.61 12.60 -0.30
CA LEU A 213 4.42 13.27 1.00
C LEU A 213 4.76 14.77 0.86
N LEU A 214 4.48 15.56 1.90
CA LEU A 214 4.89 16.97 1.94
C LEU A 214 6.42 17.08 1.73
N HIS A 215 6.83 17.79 0.68
CA HIS A 215 8.22 17.97 0.24
C HIS A 215 8.95 16.73 -0.32
N TYR A 216 8.28 15.57 -0.45
CA TYR A 216 8.87 14.38 -1.07
C TYR A 216 8.20 14.08 -2.41
N PRO A 217 8.89 14.30 -3.54
CA PRO A 217 8.33 13.99 -4.84
C PRO A 217 8.13 12.48 -4.99
N LEU A 218 7.11 12.11 -5.77
CA LEU A 218 6.97 10.73 -6.24
C LEU A 218 8.15 10.40 -7.16
N ASN A 219 8.50 9.12 -7.26
CA ASN A 219 9.52 8.67 -8.21
C ASN A 219 9.18 9.17 -9.62
N PRO A 220 10.14 9.84 -10.29
CA PRO A 220 9.93 10.29 -11.65
C PRO A 220 9.96 9.11 -12.63
N LEU A 221 9.69 9.41 -13.90
CA LEU A 221 9.88 8.51 -15.01
C LEU A 221 11.26 7.88 -14.93
N SER A 222 11.28 6.56 -14.79
CA SER A 222 12.50 5.80 -14.60
C SER A 222 12.48 4.52 -15.42
N PHE A 223 13.61 4.23 -16.07
CA PHE A 223 13.83 2.96 -16.75
C PHE A 223 14.63 2.05 -15.84
N ASN A 224 14.00 0.96 -15.41
CA ASN A 224 14.58 -0.05 -14.54
C ASN A 224 14.74 -1.35 -15.33
N PHE A 225 15.86 -2.05 -15.17
CA PHE A 225 16.07 -3.35 -15.78
C PHE A 225 16.82 -4.26 -14.83
N GLY A 226 16.72 -5.56 -15.03
CA GLY A 226 17.47 -6.53 -14.25
C GLY A 226 17.55 -7.89 -14.92
N ILE A 227 18.60 -8.61 -14.58
CA ILE A 227 18.91 -9.94 -15.09
C ILE A 227 19.22 -10.83 -13.90
N SER A 228 18.70 -12.05 -13.92
CA SER A 228 19.04 -13.10 -12.97
C SER A 228 19.35 -14.39 -13.75
N TRP A 229 20.46 -15.03 -13.42
CA TRP A 229 20.90 -16.27 -14.05
C TRP A 229 21.39 -17.24 -12.98
N GLU A 230 20.70 -18.37 -12.89
CA GLU A 230 21.05 -19.49 -12.02
C GLU A 230 22.05 -20.41 -12.74
N PHE A 231 23.23 -20.62 -12.14
CA PHE A 231 24.34 -21.40 -12.72
C PHE A 231 24.48 -22.84 -12.18
N TYR A 232 23.65 -23.25 -11.22
CA TYR A 232 23.66 -24.61 -10.70
C TYR A 232 22.94 -25.57 -11.63
N ASP A 233 23.41 -26.82 -11.67
CA ASP A 233 22.85 -27.88 -12.50
C ASP A 233 21.61 -28.57 -11.92
#